data_AF-A0A142XC80-F1
#
_entry.id   AF-A0A142XC80-F1
#
_cell.length_a   1.000
_cell.length_b   1.000
_cell.length_c   1.000
_cell.angle_alpha   90.00
_cell.angle_beta   90.00
_cell.angle_gamma   90.00
#
_symmetry.space_group_name_H-M   'P 1'
#
loop_
_entity.id
_entity.type
_entity.pdbx_description
1 polymer ?
#
loop_
_entity_poly.entity_id
_entity_poly.type
_entity_poly.pdbx_seq_one_letter_code
_entity_poly.pdbx_strand_id
1 'polypeptide(L)'
;MAKKTSPPTALLELVWANCQSETSHSWERLNTAMRKALALTIGAGFAFTKTDFEGLAKFRHSYWIGADGEWVYSMAVAEGNYSAAAAFEEYMGRPPIIADKVSPAERHDSYAHLSGDRTSERLHVGCSFEWRGERVKVTSFNDKGAAIACSYHPAEGNGEYERKVKRRYAITRELVILDRAERKQRDAITKDLIANKNDKIDYAKAFGVKTMSELRAIPFARFVKIAERLKKQAA
;
A
#
# COMPACT_ATOMS: atom_id res chain seq x y z
N MET A 1 3.57 -26.10 29.24
CA MET A 1 3.85 -24.65 29.40
C MET A 1 2.60 -23.89 29.01
N ALA A 2 2.02 -23.07 29.88
CA ALA A 2 0.84 -22.27 29.53
C ALA A 2 1.21 -21.32 28.38
N LYS A 3 0.41 -21.30 27.30
CA LYS A 3 0.62 -20.40 26.16
C LYS A 3 0.44 -18.97 26.70
N LYS A 4 1.54 -18.22 26.81
CA LYS A 4 1.53 -16.83 27.29
C LYS A 4 0.65 -16.00 26.36
N THR A 5 -0.42 -15.41 26.89
CA THR A 5 -1.30 -14.51 26.15
C THR A 5 -0.50 -13.35 25.58
N SER A 6 -0.67 -13.04 24.30
CA SER A 6 0.00 -11.91 23.67
C SER A 6 -0.51 -10.58 24.25
N PRO A 7 0.32 -9.52 24.29
CA PRO A 7 -0.11 -8.23 24.81
C PRO A 7 -1.40 -7.67 24.16
N PRO A 8 -1.59 -7.77 22.83
CA PRO A 8 -2.84 -7.34 22.20
C PRO A 8 -4.05 -8.12 22.70
N THR A 9 -3.91 -9.46 22.79
CA THR A 9 -4.98 -10.34 23.28
C THR A 9 -5.32 -10.04 24.74
N ALA A 10 -4.32 -9.81 25.60
CA ALA A 10 -4.53 -9.50 27.00
C ALA A 10 -5.31 -8.19 27.20
N LEU A 11 -5.01 -7.13 26.43
CA LEU A 11 -5.78 -5.89 26.48
C LEU A 11 -7.22 -6.09 26.01
N LEU A 12 -7.41 -6.84 24.92
CA LEU A 12 -8.75 -7.13 24.39
C LEU A 12 -9.57 -7.99 25.35
N GLU A 13 -8.96 -8.95 26.05
CA GLU A 13 -9.60 -9.72 27.12
C GLU A 13 -10.06 -8.81 28.27
N LEU A 14 -9.20 -7.88 28.70
CA LEU A 14 -9.53 -6.92 29.75
C LEU A 14 -10.74 -6.05 29.36
N VAL A 15 -10.73 -5.52 28.13
CA VAL A 15 -11.84 -4.68 27.63
C VAL A 15 -13.10 -5.52 27.50
N TRP A 16 -13.04 -6.70 26.90
CA TRP A 16 -14.21 -7.57 26.72
C TRP A 16 -14.87 -7.96 28.05
N ALA A 17 -14.07 -8.31 29.06
CA ALA A 17 -14.57 -8.79 30.34
C ALA A 17 -15.22 -7.67 31.20
N ASN A 18 -14.77 -6.43 31.03
CA ASN A 18 -15.19 -5.31 31.90
C ASN A 18 -16.03 -4.25 31.17
N CYS A 19 -16.26 -4.40 29.86
CA CYS A 19 -17.04 -3.42 29.10
C CYS A 19 -18.47 -3.36 29.65
N GLN A 20 -18.93 -2.16 29.97
CA GLN A 20 -20.30 -1.89 30.41
C GLN A 20 -20.66 -2.48 31.78
N SER A 21 -19.69 -2.71 32.67
CA SER A 21 -19.97 -3.13 34.05
C SER A 21 -20.79 -2.09 34.83
N GLU A 22 -20.55 -0.80 34.56
CA GLU A 22 -21.19 0.34 35.23
C GLU A 22 -22.27 1.02 34.39
N THR A 23 -22.62 0.45 33.23
CA THR A 23 -23.57 1.09 32.31
C THR A 23 -24.49 0.06 31.66
N SER A 24 -25.67 0.49 31.21
CA SER A 24 -26.58 -0.38 30.44
C SER A 24 -25.92 -0.98 29.20
N HIS A 25 -26.35 -2.20 28.86
CA HIS A 25 -25.85 -2.94 27.71
C HIS A 25 -26.18 -2.25 26.37
N SER A 26 -25.16 -2.11 25.53
CA SER A 26 -25.16 -1.55 24.19
C SER A 26 -24.10 -2.21 23.32
N TRP A 27 -24.51 -2.74 22.17
CA TRP A 27 -23.58 -3.31 21.20
C TRP A 27 -22.65 -2.26 20.60
N GLU A 28 -23.14 -1.04 20.38
CA GLU A 28 -22.35 0.05 19.84
C GLU A 28 -21.19 0.43 20.75
N ARG A 29 -21.44 0.48 22.08
CA ARG A 29 -20.39 0.75 23.08
C ARG A 29 -19.33 -0.35 23.08
N LEU A 30 -19.75 -1.62 23.14
CA LEU A 30 -18.82 -2.75 23.12
C LEU A 30 -17.98 -2.77 21.82
N ASN A 31 -18.62 -2.66 20.67
CA ASN A 31 -17.96 -2.68 19.36
C ASN A 31 -16.97 -1.51 19.22
N THR A 32 -17.36 -0.32 19.66
CA THR A 32 -16.46 0.86 19.65
C THR A 32 -15.27 0.67 20.58
N ALA A 33 -15.49 0.16 21.79
CA ALA A 33 -14.43 -0.10 22.76
C ALA A 33 -13.42 -1.13 22.24
N MET A 34 -13.90 -2.25 21.69
CA MET A 34 -13.05 -3.29 21.10
C MET A 34 -12.25 -2.76 19.90
N ARG A 35 -12.88 -2.00 19.01
CA ARG A 35 -12.20 -1.38 17.87
C ARG A 35 -11.10 -0.42 18.32
N LYS A 36 -11.38 0.45 19.29
CA LYS A 36 -10.41 1.40 19.85
C LYS A 36 -9.26 0.69 20.58
N ALA A 37 -9.56 -0.40 21.30
CA ALA A 37 -8.54 -1.21 21.96
C ALA A 37 -7.58 -1.84 20.95
N LEU A 38 -8.08 -2.45 19.88
CA LEU A 38 -7.23 -2.99 18.81
C LEU A 38 -6.39 -1.87 18.16
N ALA A 39 -7.01 -0.74 17.82
CA ALA A 39 -6.30 0.41 17.27
C ALA A 39 -5.17 0.89 18.20
N LEU A 40 -5.43 0.96 19.51
CA LEU A 40 -4.43 1.32 20.51
C LEU A 40 -3.27 0.32 20.53
N THR A 41 -3.52 -0.98 20.50
CA THR A 41 -2.43 -1.99 20.48
C THR A 41 -1.55 -1.85 19.25
N ILE A 42 -2.13 -1.50 18.10
CA ILE A 42 -1.40 -1.29 16.85
C ILE A 42 -0.55 -0.01 16.95
N GLY A 43 -1.18 1.12 17.26
CA GLY A 43 -0.53 2.43 17.34
C GLY A 43 0.50 2.54 18.46
N ALA A 44 0.29 1.86 19.59
CA ALA A 44 1.28 1.78 20.67
C ALA A 44 2.43 0.80 20.39
N GLY A 45 2.45 0.15 19.22
CA GLY A 45 3.54 -0.74 18.82
C GLY A 45 3.60 -2.06 19.59
N PHE A 46 2.47 -2.59 20.08
CA PHE A 46 2.47 -3.90 20.75
C PHE A 46 2.93 -4.98 19.77
N ALA A 47 3.66 -5.97 20.28
CA ALA A 47 4.09 -7.11 19.48
C ALA A 47 2.92 -8.07 19.25
N PHE A 48 2.62 -8.32 17.97
CA PHE A 48 1.62 -9.31 17.55
C PHE A 48 2.28 -10.65 17.22
N THR A 49 1.60 -11.73 17.59
CA THR A 49 1.89 -13.08 17.11
C THR A 49 1.04 -13.39 15.89
N LYS A 50 1.50 -14.34 15.05
CA LYS A 50 0.79 -14.76 13.84
C LYS A 50 -0.65 -15.23 14.10
N THR A 51 -0.92 -15.78 15.29
CA THR A 51 -2.24 -16.31 15.67
C THR A 51 -3.14 -15.29 16.37
N ASP A 52 -2.69 -14.05 16.57
CA ASP A 52 -3.47 -13.06 17.34
C ASP A 52 -4.79 -12.70 16.65
N PHE A 53 -4.78 -12.58 15.32
CA PHE A 53 -6.00 -12.27 14.55
C PHE A 53 -6.99 -13.42 14.50
N GLU A 54 -6.53 -14.67 14.41
CA GLU A 54 -7.38 -15.87 14.55
C GLU A 54 -8.06 -15.90 15.93
N GLY A 55 -7.31 -15.51 16.96
CA GLY A 55 -7.80 -15.41 18.34
C GLY A 55 -8.92 -14.40 18.53
N LEU A 56 -9.13 -13.46 17.60
CA LEU A 56 -10.19 -12.45 17.70
C LEU A 56 -11.59 -13.02 17.46
N ALA A 57 -11.71 -14.23 16.89
CA ALA A 57 -12.97 -14.95 16.71
C ALA A 57 -13.79 -15.00 18.03
N LYS A 58 -13.12 -15.19 19.16
CA LYS A 58 -13.74 -15.26 20.49
C LYS A 58 -14.44 -13.96 20.92
N PHE A 59 -14.04 -12.84 20.33
CA PHE A 59 -14.61 -11.51 20.60
C PHE A 59 -15.63 -11.07 19.55
N ARG A 60 -16.10 -11.99 18.71
CA ARG A 60 -17.06 -11.70 17.63
C ARG A 60 -16.60 -10.54 16.74
N HIS A 61 -15.32 -10.57 16.34
CA HIS A 61 -14.66 -9.45 15.68
C HIS A 61 -15.33 -8.97 14.39
N SER A 62 -16.12 -9.80 13.70
CA SER A 62 -16.86 -9.41 12.51
C SER A 62 -17.77 -8.19 12.73
N TYR A 63 -18.28 -7.97 13.94
CA TYR A 63 -19.14 -6.82 14.25
C TYR A 63 -18.41 -5.48 14.40
N TRP A 64 -17.09 -5.49 14.64
CA TRP A 64 -16.35 -4.26 14.99
C TRP A 64 -15.05 -4.07 14.20
N ILE A 65 -14.49 -5.13 13.60
CA ILE A 65 -13.46 -5.04 12.56
C ILE A 65 -14.11 -4.79 11.20
N GLY A 66 -15.31 -5.34 10.96
CA GLY A 66 -15.93 -5.36 9.64
C GLY A 66 -15.50 -6.58 8.82
N ALA A 67 -16.11 -6.74 7.64
CA ALA A 67 -15.92 -7.93 6.79
C ALA A 67 -14.52 -8.00 6.15
N ASP A 68 -13.91 -6.87 5.80
CA ASP A 68 -12.61 -6.82 5.13
C ASP A 68 -11.42 -6.61 6.09
N GLY A 69 -11.65 -5.94 7.22
CA GLY A 69 -10.61 -5.60 8.20
C GLY A 69 -9.49 -4.72 7.66
N GLU A 70 -9.63 -4.12 6.47
CA GLU A 70 -8.53 -3.42 5.78
C GLU A 70 -8.04 -2.18 6.55
N TRP A 71 -8.88 -1.59 7.40
CA TRP A 71 -8.46 -0.50 8.28
C TRP A 71 -7.38 -0.94 9.28
N VAL A 72 -7.43 -2.20 9.74
CA VAL A 72 -6.44 -2.77 10.67
C VAL A 72 -5.08 -2.86 9.99
N TYR A 73 -5.05 -3.43 8.78
CA TYR A 73 -3.84 -3.57 8.00
C TYR A 73 -3.27 -2.21 7.58
N SER A 74 -4.14 -1.29 7.14
CA SER A 74 -3.74 0.07 6.78
C SER A 74 -3.14 0.82 7.96
N MET A 75 -3.75 0.70 9.14
CA MET A 75 -3.20 1.29 10.36
C MET A 75 -1.87 0.63 10.75
N ALA A 76 -1.76 -0.70 10.70
CA ALA A 76 -0.53 -1.41 11.03
C ALA A 76 0.66 -0.98 10.15
N VAL A 77 0.42 -0.80 8.86
CA VAL A 77 1.45 -0.30 7.93
C VAL A 77 1.74 1.19 8.18
N ALA A 78 0.72 2.02 8.36
CA ALA A 78 0.88 3.45 8.59
C ALA A 78 1.64 3.78 9.89
N GLU A 79 1.42 3.00 10.94
CA GLU A 79 2.11 3.12 12.24
C GLU A 79 3.46 2.39 12.28
N GLY A 80 3.83 1.67 11.21
CA GLY A 80 5.07 0.89 11.16
C GLY A 80 5.08 -0.35 12.08
N ASN A 81 3.91 -0.77 12.60
CA ASN A 81 3.79 -2.00 13.38
C ASN A 81 3.75 -3.22 12.44
N TYR A 82 4.93 -3.58 11.91
CA TYR A 82 5.04 -4.70 10.97
C TYR A 82 4.75 -6.07 11.58
N SER A 83 4.79 -6.21 12.91
CA SER A 83 4.33 -7.44 13.57
C SER A 83 2.82 -7.63 13.40
N ALA A 84 2.04 -6.56 13.56
CA ALA A 84 0.60 -6.55 13.30
C ALA A 84 0.30 -6.76 11.82
N ALA A 85 1.03 -6.07 10.93
CA ALA A 85 0.86 -6.25 9.48
C ALA A 85 1.10 -7.70 9.05
N ALA A 86 2.20 -8.31 9.51
CA ALA A 86 2.54 -9.70 9.17
C ALA A 86 1.54 -10.71 9.76
N ALA A 87 1.03 -10.48 10.97
CA ALA A 87 0.00 -11.33 11.55
C ALA A 87 -1.33 -11.22 10.77
N PHE A 88 -1.68 -10.03 10.27
CA PHE A 88 -2.85 -9.84 9.43
C PHE A 88 -2.68 -10.49 8.05
N GLU A 89 -1.51 -10.36 7.44
CA GLU A 89 -1.16 -11.03 6.17
C GLU A 89 -1.33 -12.55 6.27
N GLU A 90 -0.87 -13.15 7.36
CA GLU A 90 -1.04 -14.58 7.65
C GLU A 90 -2.53 -14.94 7.80
N TYR A 91 -3.27 -14.19 8.62
CA TYR A 91 -4.69 -14.42 8.87
C TYR A 91 -5.55 -14.34 7.59
N MET A 92 -5.22 -13.40 6.69
CA MET A 92 -5.90 -13.24 5.41
C MET A 92 -5.36 -14.15 4.31
N GLY A 93 -4.27 -14.88 4.56
CA GLY A 93 -3.58 -15.67 3.52
C GLY A 93 -3.05 -14.83 2.36
N ARG A 94 -2.74 -13.54 2.60
CA ARG A 94 -2.35 -12.57 1.58
C ARG A 94 -0.90 -12.12 1.78
N PRO A 95 0.03 -12.50 0.89
CA PRO A 95 1.39 -11.99 0.92
C PRO A 95 1.45 -10.46 0.73
N PRO A 96 2.42 -9.76 1.35
CA PRO A 96 2.56 -8.33 1.18
C PRO A 96 2.96 -7.97 -0.26
N ILE A 97 2.30 -6.94 -0.79
CA ILE A 97 2.74 -6.26 -2.02
C ILE A 97 3.60 -5.07 -1.61
N ILE A 98 4.88 -5.09 -1.95
CA ILE A 98 5.84 -4.04 -1.58
C ILE A 98 6.20 -3.21 -2.82
N ALA A 99 5.91 -1.91 -2.78
CA ALA A 99 6.20 -0.97 -3.85
C ALA A 99 7.22 0.09 -3.41
N ASP A 100 7.73 0.86 -4.37
CA ASP A 100 8.63 1.98 -4.10
C ASP A 100 7.86 3.31 -4.10
N LYS A 101 8.41 4.33 -3.42
CA LYS A 101 7.87 5.70 -3.37
C LYS A 101 6.39 5.75 -2.96
N VAL A 102 6.06 5.00 -1.91
CA VAL A 102 4.70 4.91 -1.39
C VAL A 102 4.43 6.13 -0.50
N SER A 103 3.44 6.97 -0.84
CA SER A 103 2.88 7.93 0.12
C SER A 103 1.86 7.21 1.00
N PRO A 104 1.92 7.38 2.33
CA PRO A 104 0.88 6.89 3.22
C PRO A 104 -0.45 7.59 2.97
N ALA A 105 -1.55 7.03 3.47
CA ALA A 105 -2.86 7.66 3.40
C ALA A 105 -2.88 8.95 4.23
N GLU A 106 -3.52 10.01 3.71
CA GLU A 106 -3.65 11.33 4.38
C GLU A 106 -4.41 11.28 5.72
N ARG A 107 -5.08 10.16 6.02
CA ARG A 107 -5.97 10.03 7.18
C ARG A 107 -5.51 8.88 8.08
N HIS A 108 -4.65 9.17 9.04
CA HIS A 108 -4.63 8.41 10.28
C HIS A 108 -4.47 9.39 11.44
N ASP A 109 -5.50 9.46 12.27
CA ASP A 109 -5.51 10.27 13.49
C ASP A 109 -4.32 9.89 14.38
N SER A 110 -3.43 10.87 14.57
CA SER A 110 -2.67 11.17 15.80
C SER A 110 -1.45 10.37 16.27
N TYR A 111 -0.93 9.34 15.58
CA TYR A 111 0.35 8.71 16.01
C TYR A 111 1.39 8.43 14.92
N ALA A 112 1.10 8.78 13.65
CA ALA A 112 2.02 8.55 12.55
C ALA A 112 3.33 9.34 12.72
N HIS A 113 4.37 8.68 13.28
CA HIS A 113 5.75 9.15 13.27
C HIS A 113 6.36 9.19 11.85
N LEU A 114 5.58 8.75 10.87
CA LEU A 114 5.99 8.44 9.53
C LEU A 114 5.39 9.47 8.55
N SER A 115 6.05 10.63 8.39
CA SER A 115 5.75 11.60 7.32
C SER A 115 6.56 11.34 6.05
N GLY A 116 6.02 11.77 4.90
CA GLY A 116 6.69 11.73 3.59
C GLY A 116 6.63 10.39 2.83
N ASP A 117 7.18 10.40 1.62
CA ASP A 117 7.23 9.24 0.73
C ASP A 117 8.21 8.18 1.24
N ARG A 118 7.74 6.93 1.34
CA ARG A 118 8.55 5.77 1.71
C ARG A 118 9.33 5.27 0.50
N THR A 119 10.63 5.06 0.66
CA THR A 119 11.47 4.47 -0.40
C THR A 119 10.97 3.08 -0.82
N SER A 120 10.55 2.26 0.15
CA SER A 120 9.88 0.98 -0.07
C SER A 120 8.92 0.69 1.06
N GLU A 121 7.67 0.33 0.76
CA GLU A 121 6.66 0.02 1.77
C GLU A 121 5.59 -0.95 1.23
N ARG A 122 4.88 -1.63 2.15
CA ARG A 122 3.67 -2.40 1.88
C ARG A 122 2.57 -1.50 1.34
N LEU A 123 1.93 -1.93 0.26
CA LEU A 123 0.70 -1.32 -0.20
C LEU A 123 -0.41 -1.61 0.81
N HIS A 124 -1.22 -0.60 1.11
CA HIS A 124 -2.40 -0.68 1.96
C HIS A 124 -3.50 0.25 1.43
N VAL A 125 -4.74 0.09 1.89
CA VAL A 125 -5.85 0.94 1.42
C VAL A 125 -5.59 2.40 1.79
N GLY A 126 -5.80 3.29 0.82
CA GLY A 126 -5.58 4.73 0.96
C GLY A 126 -4.17 5.21 0.57
N CYS A 127 -3.16 4.33 0.53
CA CYS A 127 -1.82 4.71 0.10
C CYS A 127 -1.77 5.04 -1.41
N SER A 128 -0.77 5.81 -1.82
CA SER A 128 -0.51 6.10 -3.23
C SER A 128 0.92 5.74 -3.62
N PHE A 129 1.13 5.27 -4.85
CA PHE A 129 2.47 4.90 -5.33
C PHE A 129 2.60 5.14 -6.84
N GLU A 130 3.83 5.03 -7.38
CA GLU A 130 4.09 5.10 -8.82
C GLU A 130 3.87 3.73 -9.46
N TRP A 131 2.97 3.66 -10.44
CA TRP A 131 2.66 2.46 -11.19
C TRP A 131 2.74 2.76 -12.69
N ARG A 132 3.71 2.16 -13.39
CA ARG A 132 3.93 2.35 -14.85
C ARG A 132 3.90 3.82 -15.29
N GLY A 133 4.56 4.69 -14.52
CA GLY A 133 4.66 6.13 -14.80
C GLY A 133 3.45 6.97 -14.37
N GLU A 134 2.40 6.36 -13.82
CA GLU A 134 1.24 7.07 -13.25
C GLU A 134 1.26 7.02 -11.72
N ARG A 135 0.74 8.08 -11.07
CA ARG A 135 0.42 8.03 -9.64
C ARG A 135 -0.94 7.35 -9.46
N VAL A 136 -0.98 6.27 -8.68
CA VAL A 136 -2.21 5.52 -8.38
C VAL A 136 -2.46 5.47 -6.88
N LYS A 137 -3.73 5.45 -6.47
CA LYS A 137 -4.17 5.27 -5.09
C LYS A 137 -4.81 3.89 -4.92
N VAL A 138 -4.40 3.15 -3.90
CA VAL A 138 -5.02 1.86 -3.55
C VAL A 138 -6.38 2.11 -2.90
N THR A 139 -7.43 1.53 -3.46
CA THR A 139 -8.81 1.70 -2.97
C THR A 139 -9.33 0.47 -2.26
N SER A 140 -8.83 -0.72 -2.60
CA SER A 140 -9.21 -1.98 -1.97
C SER A 140 -8.23 -3.09 -2.36
N PHE A 141 -8.40 -4.26 -1.76
CA PHE A 141 -7.81 -5.51 -2.25
C PHE A 141 -8.93 -6.46 -2.66
N ASN A 142 -8.69 -7.29 -3.67
CA ASN A 142 -9.62 -8.35 -4.02
C ASN A 142 -9.28 -9.66 -3.30
N ASP A 143 -10.18 -10.64 -3.38
CA ASP A 143 -10.04 -11.96 -2.74
C ASP A 143 -8.84 -12.76 -3.25
N LYS A 144 -8.28 -12.40 -4.41
CA LYS A 144 -7.08 -13.02 -4.98
C LYS A 144 -5.79 -12.37 -4.50
N GLY A 145 -5.88 -11.42 -3.57
CA GLY A 145 -4.75 -10.68 -3.01
C GLY A 145 -4.19 -9.57 -3.89
N ALA A 146 -4.85 -9.22 -5.01
CA ALA A 146 -4.43 -8.11 -5.85
C ALA A 146 -4.91 -6.77 -5.26
N ALA A 147 -4.02 -5.77 -5.27
CA ALA A 147 -4.37 -4.40 -4.95
C ALA A 147 -5.18 -3.78 -6.09
N ILE A 148 -6.37 -3.26 -5.80
CA ILE A 148 -7.15 -2.44 -6.72
C ILE A 148 -6.70 -1.00 -6.54
N ALA A 149 -6.09 -0.44 -7.57
CA ALA A 149 -5.58 0.93 -7.56
C ALA A 149 -6.17 1.76 -8.69
N CYS A 150 -6.46 3.03 -8.39
CA CYS A 150 -7.03 3.97 -9.35
C CYS A 150 -6.01 5.07 -9.68
N SER A 151 -5.81 5.35 -10.97
CA SER A 151 -5.29 6.66 -11.40
C SER A 151 -6.45 7.61 -11.65
N TYR A 152 -6.17 8.90 -11.56
CA TYR A 152 -7.15 9.95 -11.62
C TYR A 152 -6.77 11.01 -12.66
N HIS A 153 -7.77 11.68 -13.23
CA HIS A 153 -7.52 12.89 -13.99
C HIS A 153 -6.99 14.00 -13.07
N PRO A 154 -6.11 14.89 -13.56
CA PRO A 154 -5.78 16.12 -12.85
C PRO A 154 -7.06 16.87 -12.51
N ALA A 155 -7.12 17.48 -11.32
CA ALA A 155 -8.24 18.35 -10.99
C ALA A 155 -8.20 19.60 -11.89
N GLU A 156 -9.30 19.92 -12.55
CA GLU A 156 -9.47 21.19 -13.25
C GLU A 156 -9.97 22.23 -12.23
N GLY A 157 -9.09 23.14 -11.78
CA GLY A 157 -9.42 24.28 -10.92
C GLY A 157 -9.11 24.15 -9.42
N ASN A 158 -9.35 25.24 -8.66
CA ASN A 158 -9.09 25.39 -7.21
C ASN A 158 -10.20 24.76 -6.32
N GLY A 159 -10.85 23.68 -6.77
CA GLY A 159 -12.08 23.17 -6.19
C GLY A 159 -12.00 21.71 -5.76
N GLU A 160 -12.34 21.49 -4.50
CA GLU A 160 -12.23 20.29 -3.66
C GLU A 160 -13.15 19.10 -4.04
N TYR A 161 -13.47 18.87 -5.33
CA TYR A 161 -14.38 17.77 -5.74
C TYR A 161 -13.73 16.66 -6.57
N GLU A 162 -14.26 15.46 -6.33
CA GLU A 162 -13.88 14.13 -6.78
C GLU A 162 -12.99 14.08 -8.04
N ARG A 163 -11.71 13.76 -7.80
CA ARG A 163 -10.82 13.29 -8.84
C ARG A 163 -11.54 12.19 -9.64
N LYS A 164 -11.87 12.45 -10.91
CA LYS A 164 -12.49 11.45 -11.78
C LYS A 164 -11.50 10.32 -12.03
N VAL A 165 -11.93 9.08 -11.81
CA VAL A 165 -11.08 7.90 -12.05
C VAL A 165 -10.75 7.84 -13.53
N LYS A 166 -9.46 7.95 -13.86
CA LYS A 166 -8.92 7.79 -15.22
C LYS A 166 -8.86 6.31 -15.58
N ARG A 167 -8.33 5.49 -14.68
CA ARG A 167 -8.17 4.05 -14.90
C ARG A 167 -8.11 3.28 -13.59
N ARG A 168 -8.64 2.07 -13.60
CA ARG A 168 -8.51 1.09 -12.52
C ARG A 168 -7.54 -0.01 -12.93
N TYR A 169 -6.71 -0.43 -11.99
CA TYR A 169 -5.71 -1.47 -12.15
C TYR A 169 -5.92 -2.55 -11.09
N ALA A 170 -5.80 -3.81 -11.49
CA ALA A 170 -5.61 -4.93 -10.57
C ALA A 170 -4.12 -5.28 -10.57
N ILE A 171 -3.46 -5.03 -9.45
CA ILE A 171 -2.00 -5.08 -9.32
C ILE A 171 -1.64 -6.21 -8.36
N THR A 172 -0.98 -7.25 -8.86
CA THR A 172 -0.49 -8.36 -8.04
C THR A 172 0.94 -8.13 -7.58
N ARG A 173 1.39 -8.93 -6.62
CA ARG A 173 2.77 -8.89 -6.12
C ARG A 173 3.79 -9.10 -7.24
N GLU A 174 3.53 -10.05 -8.13
CA GLU A 174 4.41 -10.41 -9.26
C GLU A 174 4.51 -9.23 -10.23
N LEU A 175 3.40 -8.55 -10.51
CA LEU A 175 3.37 -7.39 -11.38
C LEU A 175 4.20 -6.23 -10.81
N VAL A 176 4.20 -6.02 -9.49
CA VAL A 176 5.07 -5.01 -8.84
C VAL A 176 6.54 -5.40 -8.93
N ILE A 177 6.88 -6.67 -8.72
CA ILE A 177 8.27 -7.15 -8.87
C ILE A 177 8.77 -6.92 -10.31
N LEU A 178 7.95 -7.25 -11.30
CA LEU A 178 8.26 -7.03 -12.71
C LEU A 178 8.43 -5.54 -13.04
N ASP A 179 7.49 -4.68 -12.61
CA ASP A 179 7.57 -3.23 -12.83
C ASP A 179 8.85 -2.64 -12.22
N ARG A 180 9.25 -3.09 -11.02
CA ARG A 180 10.50 -2.68 -10.38
C ARG A 180 11.73 -3.08 -11.20
N ALA A 181 11.75 -4.32 -11.70
CA ALA A 181 12.84 -4.82 -12.55
C ALA A 181 12.92 -4.03 -13.87
N GLU A 182 11.78 -3.77 -14.52
CA GLU A 182 11.69 -2.99 -15.75
C GLU A 182 12.14 -1.54 -15.55
N ARG A 183 11.74 -0.89 -14.44
CA ARG A 183 12.21 0.47 -14.10
C ARG A 183 13.72 0.52 -13.93
N LYS A 184 14.30 -0.45 -13.22
CA LYS A 184 15.76 -0.53 -13.04
C LYS A 184 16.50 -0.72 -14.37
N GLN A 185 16.00 -1.61 -15.23
CA GLN A 185 16.59 -1.83 -16.55
C GLN A 185 16.45 -0.60 -17.46
N ARG A 186 15.28 0.05 -17.43
CA ARG A 186 15.04 1.30 -18.16
C ARG A 186 16.00 2.39 -17.74
N ASP A 187 16.15 2.62 -16.43
CA ASP A 187 17.06 3.63 -15.90
C ASP A 187 18.53 3.36 -16.30
N ALA A 188 18.94 2.08 -16.34
CA ALA A 188 20.27 1.70 -16.83
C ALA A 188 20.44 2.00 -18.32
N ILE A 189 19.49 1.59 -19.17
CA ILE A 189 19.53 1.86 -20.61
C ILE A 189 19.52 3.37 -20.89
N THR A 190 18.68 4.13 -20.18
CA THR A 190 18.62 5.59 -20.33
C THR A 190 19.95 6.23 -19.93
N LYS A 191 20.59 5.78 -18.84
CA LYS A 191 21.93 6.26 -18.45
C LYS A 191 22.99 5.94 -19.52
N ASP A 192 23.00 4.73 -20.06
CA ASP A 192 23.94 4.35 -21.14
C ASP A 192 23.77 5.22 -22.38
N LEU A 193 22.51 5.47 -22.77
CA LEU A 193 22.18 6.33 -23.92
C LEU A 193 22.63 7.78 -23.69
N ILE A 194 22.43 8.32 -22.49
CA ILE A 194 22.88 9.68 -22.14
C ILE A 194 24.41 9.77 -22.06
N ALA A 195 25.08 8.73 -21.53
CA ALA A 195 26.52 8.69 -21.38
C ALA A 195 27.26 8.61 -22.73
N ASN A 196 26.69 7.91 -23.71
CA ASN A 196 27.23 7.77 -25.07
C ASN A 196 27.02 9.02 -25.94
N LYS A 197 27.19 10.22 -25.38
CA LYS A 197 26.94 11.54 -25.98
C LYS A 197 27.16 11.58 -27.50
N ASN A 198 26.07 11.39 -28.23
CA ASN A 198 25.90 11.93 -29.56
C ASN A 198 24.91 13.08 -29.37
N ASP A 199 25.41 14.32 -29.32
CA ASP A 199 24.65 15.56 -29.03
C ASP A 199 23.47 15.84 -30.00
N LYS A 200 23.17 14.91 -30.92
CA LYS A 200 22.14 15.00 -31.95
C LYS A 200 20.90 14.13 -31.71
N ILE A 201 20.90 13.19 -30.76
CA ILE A 201 19.72 12.35 -30.50
C ILE A 201 18.85 13.01 -29.43
N ASP A 202 17.84 13.74 -29.89
CA ASP A 202 16.72 14.15 -29.05
C ASP A 202 15.91 12.90 -28.68
N TYR A 203 16.24 12.32 -27.52
CA TYR A 203 15.60 11.10 -27.01
C TYR A 203 14.09 11.27 -26.83
N ALA A 204 13.64 12.46 -26.41
CA ALA A 204 12.22 12.76 -26.28
C ALA A 204 11.53 12.59 -27.65
N LYS A 205 12.13 13.15 -28.71
CA LYS A 205 11.68 12.96 -30.09
C LYS A 205 11.79 11.51 -30.58
N ALA A 206 12.87 10.81 -30.26
CA ALA A 206 13.10 9.42 -30.70
C ALA A 206 12.11 8.42 -30.10
N PHE A 207 11.72 8.62 -28.84
CA PHE A 207 10.69 7.83 -28.16
C PHE A 207 9.26 8.37 -28.42
N GLY A 208 9.13 9.55 -29.02
CA GLY A 208 7.86 10.20 -29.30
C GLY A 208 7.14 10.67 -28.03
N VAL A 209 7.89 11.11 -27.03
CA VAL A 209 7.40 11.54 -25.71
C VAL A 209 7.88 12.94 -25.40
N LYS A 210 7.09 13.68 -24.63
CA LYS A 210 7.40 15.05 -24.19
C LYS A 210 7.98 15.07 -22.78
N THR A 211 7.66 14.06 -21.95
CA THR A 211 8.05 14.02 -20.53
C THR A 211 8.65 12.67 -20.14
N MET A 212 9.43 12.65 -19.05
CA MET A 212 9.97 11.40 -18.49
C MET A 212 8.89 10.46 -17.95
N SER A 213 7.75 10.99 -17.50
CA SER A 213 6.60 10.19 -17.09
C SER A 213 5.99 9.44 -18.28
N GLU A 214 5.83 10.12 -19.42
CA GLU A 214 5.39 9.49 -20.67
C GLU A 214 6.38 8.42 -21.16
N LEU A 215 7.68 8.68 -21.04
CA LEU A 215 8.69 7.67 -21.32
C LEU A 215 8.43 6.41 -20.48
N ARG A 216 8.29 6.55 -19.16
CA ARG A 216 8.02 5.44 -18.23
C ARG A 216 6.71 4.71 -18.51
N ALA A 217 5.71 5.39 -19.06
CA ALA A 217 4.43 4.79 -19.43
C ALA A 217 4.48 3.93 -20.72
N ILE A 218 5.51 4.09 -21.57
CA ILE A 218 5.69 3.24 -22.76
C ILE A 218 5.89 1.79 -22.33
N PRO A 219 5.21 0.79 -22.95
CA PRO A 219 5.48 -0.62 -22.69
C PRO A 219 6.97 -0.98 -22.82
N PHE A 220 7.53 -1.70 -21.86
CA PHE A 220 8.97 -1.94 -21.77
C PHE A 220 9.58 -2.58 -23.03
N ALA A 221 8.89 -3.55 -23.64
CA ALA A 221 9.33 -4.17 -24.90
C ALA A 221 9.49 -3.16 -26.05
N ARG A 222 8.59 -2.16 -26.14
CA ARG A 222 8.69 -1.09 -27.14
C ARG A 222 9.86 -0.16 -26.83
N PHE A 223 10.08 0.14 -25.55
CA PHE A 223 11.21 0.95 -25.11
C PHE A 223 12.55 0.30 -25.49
N VAL A 224 12.74 -0.98 -25.19
CA VAL A 224 13.97 -1.73 -25.53
C VAL A 224 14.21 -1.72 -27.04
N LYS A 225 13.19 -2.02 -27.85
CA LYS A 225 13.31 -2.03 -29.33
C LYS A 225 13.76 -0.68 -29.90
N ILE A 226 13.24 0.43 -29.38
CA ILE A 226 13.64 1.78 -29.81
C ILE A 226 15.08 2.06 -29.34
N ALA A 227 15.42 1.74 -28.09
CA ALA A 227 16.76 1.94 -27.55
C ALA A 227 17.83 1.17 -28.34
N GLU A 228 17.58 -0.08 -28.73
CA GLU A 228 18.48 -0.88 -29.57
C GLU A 228 18.68 -0.26 -30.95
N ARG A 229 17.61 0.27 -31.57
CA ARG A 229 17.70 0.98 -32.85
C ARG A 229 18.58 2.22 -32.73
N LEU A 230 18.46 2.98 -31.65
CA LEU A 230 19.28 4.16 -31.41
C LEU A 230 20.75 3.79 -31.17
N LYS A 231 21.02 2.73 -30.41
CA LYS A 231 22.40 2.22 -30.24
C LYS A 231 23.04 1.82 -31.57
N LYS A 232 22.29 1.16 -32.47
CA LYS A 232 22.77 0.80 -33.81
C LYS A 232 23.00 1.99 -34.75
N GLN A 233 22.30 3.11 -34.54
CA GLN A 233 22.50 4.33 -35.33
C GLN A 233 23.66 5.19 -34.83
N ALA A 234 24.08 4.97 -33.58
CA ALA A 234 25.17 5.70 -32.94
C ALA A 234 26.53 4.97 -33.00
N ALA A 235 26.52 3.67 -33.34
CA ALA A 235 27.71 2.86 -33.64
C ALA A 235 28.08 2.98 -35.13
#